data_AF-A0A2E0PU49-F1
#
_entry.id   AF-A0A2E0PU49-F1
#
_cell.length_a   1.000
_cell.length_b   1.000
_cell.length_c   1.000
_cell.angle_alpha   90.00
_cell.angle_beta   90.00
_cell.angle_gamma   90.00
#
_symmetry.space_group_name_H-M   'P 1'
#
loop_
_entity.id
_entity.type
_entity.pdbx_description
1 polymer ?
#
loop_
_entity_poly.entity_id
_entity_poly.type
_entity_poly.pdbx_seq_one_letter_code
_entity_poly.pdbx_strand_id
1 'polypeptide(L)'
;MKHLLLLCILLITFSSFANELSDAATAYQRGDYTTAFTICEKLAEEGLAEAQYNLGLMCKKGEGTSQDYKEAIKWFTKAAEQGHASAQYNLGLMYKKGDGAPQDYKEAIKWWTKAAKQGHASAQYNLGLWMRKHN
;
A
#
# COMPACT_ATOMS: atom_id res chain seq x y z
N MET A 1 30.97 -22.49 2.65
CA MET A 1 29.74 -23.31 2.52
C MET A 1 28.54 -22.72 3.29
N LYS A 2 28.65 -22.33 4.57
CA LYS A 2 27.51 -21.75 5.33
C LYS A 2 26.91 -20.45 4.74
N HIS A 3 27.74 -19.54 4.22
CA HIS A 3 27.25 -18.31 3.56
C HIS A 3 26.52 -18.55 2.24
N LEU A 4 26.90 -19.58 1.48
CA LEU A 4 26.26 -19.92 0.21
C LEU A 4 24.86 -20.53 0.44
N LEU A 5 24.71 -21.35 1.49
CA LEU A 5 23.42 -21.94 1.86
C LEU A 5 22.41 -20.89 2.37
N LEU A 6 22.86 -19.90 3.16
CA LEU A 6 22.01 -18.80 3.63
C LEU A 6 21.52 -17.91 2.48
N LEU A 7 22.40 -17.64 1.50
CA LEU A 7 22.06 -16.86 0.31
C LEU A 7 21.05 -17.61 -0.58
N CYS A 8 21.21 -18.92 -0.76
CA CYS A 8 20.27 -19.74 -1.51
C CYS A 8 18.88 -19.82 -0.85
N ILE A 9 18.80 -19.93 0.48
CA ILE A 9 17.51 -19.94 1.20
C ILE A 9 16.80 -18.59 1.04
N LEU A 10 17.51 -17.46 1.17
CA LEU A 10 16.95 -16.12 0.95
C LEU A 10 16.43 -15.92 -0.49
N LEU A 11 17.14 -16.46 -1.49
CA LEU A 11 16.71 -16.40 -2.88
C LEU A 11 15.48 -17.27 -3.17
N ILE A 12 15.39 -18.46 -2.58
CA ILE A 12 14.25 -19.35 -2.73
C ILE A 12 12.99 -18.75 -2.08
N THR A 13 13.09 -18.23 -0.85
CA THR A 13 11.93 -17.60 -0.17
C THR A 13 11.48 -16.32 -0.85
N PHE A 14 12.39 -15.56 -1.47
CA PHE A 14 12.00 -14.38 -2.24
C PHE A 14 11.17 -14.76 -3.49
N SER A 15 11.52 -15.88 -4.14
CA SER A 15 10.76 -16.36 -5.31
C SER A 15 9.37 -16.89 -4.97
N SER A 16 9.15 -17.42 -3.74
CA SER A 16 7.82 -17.91 -3.33
C SER A 16 6.83 -16.77 -3.07
N PHE A 17 7.29 -15.65 -2.50
CA PHE A 17 6.41 -14.49 -2.24
C PHE A 17 5.87 -13.86 -3.52
N ALA A 18 6.67 -13.81 -4.58
CA ALA A 18 6.23 -13.30 -5.88
C ALA A 18 5.12 -14.15 -6.49
N ASN A 19 5.19 -15.48 -6.32
CA ASN A 19 4.14 -16.40 -6.79
C ASN A 19 2.86 -16.23 -5.97
N GLU A 20 2.95 -16.17 -4.65
CA GLU A 20 1.77 -16.00 -3.78
C GLU A 20 1.05 -14.67 -4.04
N LEU A 21 1.79 -13.57 -4.27
CA LEU A 21 1.17 -12.29 -4.61
C LEU A 21 0.46 -12.34 -5.98
N SER A 22 1.02 -13.07 -6.94
CA SER A 22 0.37 -13.32 -8.24
C SER A 22 -0.93 -14.12 -8.08
N ASP A 23 -0.95 -15.09 -7.15
CA ASP A 23 -2.16 -15.86 -6.83
C ASP A 23 -3.23 -14.97 -6.20
N ALA A 24 -2.85 -14.05 -5.29
CA ALA A 24 -3.76 -13.05 -4.74
C ALA A 24 -4.36 -12.15 -5.83
N ALA A 25 -3.53 -11.66 -6.75
CA ALA A 25 -3.99 -10.84 -7.88
C ALA A 25 -4.94 -11.62 -8.81
N THR A 26 -4.65 -12.90 -9.06
CA THR A 26 -5.49 -13.78 -9.87
C THR A 26 -6.84 -14.03 -9.20
N ALA A 27 -6.85 -14.29 -7.88
CA ALA A 27 -8.09 -14.44 -7.11
C ALA A 27 -8.92 -13.15 -7.17
N TYR A 28 -8.27 -11.99 -6.98
CA TYR A 28 -8.92 -10.68 -7.05
C TYR A 28 -9.56 -10.44 -8.43
N GLN A 29 -8.85 -10.73 -9.53
CA GLN A 29 -9.37 -10.60 -10.89
C GLN A 29 -10.58 -11.51 -11.17
N ARG A 30 -10.65 -12.66 -10.50
CA ARG A 30 -11.79 -13.60 -10.58
C ARG A 30 -12.97 -13.19 -9.68
N GLY A 31 -12.82 -12.12 -8.90
CA GLY A 31 -13.82 -11.69 -7.91
C GLY A 31 -13.80 -12.50 -6.61
N ASP A 32 -12.81 -13.38 -6.43
CA ASP A 32 -12.60 -14.11 -5.19
C ASP A 32 -11.82 -13.24 -4.20
N TYR A 33 -12.54 -12.25 -3.66
CA TYR A 33 -11.94 -11.29 -2.74
C TYR A 33 -11.57 -11.91 -1.39
N THR A 34 -12.24 -12.98 -0.96
CA THR A 34 -11.89 -13.65 0.29
C THR A 34 -10.52 -14.32 0.19
N THR A 35 -10.28 -15.09 -0.87
CA THR A 35 -8.95 -15.70 -1.06
C THR A 35 -7.87 -14.64 -1.28
N ALA A 36 -8.15 -13.60 -2.09
CA ALA A 36 -7.20 -12.51 -2.27
C ALA A 36 -6.87 -11.80 -0.94
N PHE A 37 -7.87 -11.60 -0.08
CA PHE A 37 -7.69 -10.96 1.22
C PHE A 37 -6.78 -11.79 2.12
N THR A 38 -7.06 -13.08 2.28
CA THR A 38 -6.27 -13.97 3.15
C THR A 38 -4.81 -14.07 2.70
N ILE A 39 -4.56 -14.15 1.39
CA ILE A 39 -3.18 -14.18 0.88
C ILE A 39 -2.49 -12.83 1.13
N CYS A 40 -3.16 -11.71 0.85
CA CYS A 40 -2.60 -10.38 1.11
C CYS A 40 -2.33 -10.15 2.59
N GLU A 41 -3.20 -10.62 3.49
CA GLU A 41 -3.03 -10.55 4.95
C GLU A 41 -1.75 -11.24 5.38
N LYS A 42 -1.57 -12.52 5.01
CA LYS A 42 -0.34 -13.27 5.30
C LYS A 42 0.92 -12.54 4.80
N LEU A 43 0.95 -12.16 3.53
CA LEU A 43 2.11 -11.50 2.92
C LEU A 43 2.37 -10.11 3.51
N ALA A 44 1.32 -9.39 3.90
CA ALA A 44 1.43 -8.07 4.52
C ALA A 44 2.02 -8.16 5.94
N GLU A 45 1.68 -9.21 6.69
CA GLU A 45 2.26 -9.53 7.99
C GLU A 45 3.75 -9.89 7.88
N GLU A 46 4.14 -10.56 6.80
CA GLU A 46 5.55 -10.84 6.47
C GLU A 46 6.32 -9.61 5.97
N GLY A 47 5.63 -8.47 5.83
CA GLY A 47 6.26 -7.17 5.57
C GLY A 47 6.31 -6.77 4.10
N LEU A 48 5.71 -7.54 3.19
CA LEU A 48 5.74 -7.22 1.75
C LEU A 48 4.92 -5.94 1.48
N ALA A 49 5.60 -4.86 1.07
CA ALA A 49 4.98 -3.54 0.88
C ALA A 49 3.82 -3.55 -0.13
N GLU A 50 3.94 -4.34 -1.20
CA GLU A 50 2.88 -4.49 -2.21
C GLU A 50 1.63 -5.19 -1.63
N ALA A 51 1.82 -6.22 -0.80
CA ALA A 51 0.71 -6.89 -0.12
C ALA A 51 0.05 -5.96 0.92
N GLN A 52 0.84 -5.20 1.68
CA GLN A 52 0.32 -4.18 2.59
C GLN A 52 -0.49 -3.12 1.85
N TYR A 53 -0.03 -2.69 0.67
CA TYR A 53 -0.79 -1.76 -0.18
C TYR A 53 -2.12 -2.37 -0.65
N ASN A 54 -2.11 -3.60 -1.16
CA ASN A 54 -3.32 -4.28 -1.63
C ASN A 54 -4.31 -4.54 -0.50
N LEU A 55 -3.84 -4.98 0.66
CA LEU A 55 -4.67 -5.17 1.85
C LEU A 55 -5.32 -3.86 2.29
N GLY A 56 -4.57 -2.74 2.27
CA GLY A 56 -5.11 -1.41 2.54
C GLY A 56 -6.21 -1.00 1.55
N LEU A 57 -6.07 -1.32 0.26
CA LEU A 57 -7.12 -1.10 -0.74
C LEU A 57 -8.37 -1.94 -0.45
N MET A 58 -8.18 -3.21 -0.10
CA MET A 58 -9.28 -4.14 0.18
C MET A 58 -10.06 -3.72 1.43
N CYS A 59 -9.38 -3.36 2.53
CA CYS A 59 -10.02 -2.79 3.72
C CYS A 59 -10.77 -1.49 3.39
N LYS A 60 -10.18 -0.60 2.59
CA LYS A 60 -10.83 0.66 2.18
C LYS A 60 -12.11 0.41 1.36
N LYS A 61 -12.17 -0.65 0.56
CA LYS A 61 -13.32 -0.97 -0.29
C LYS A 61 -14.32 -1.93 0.35
N GLY A 62 -13.94 -2.64 1.41
CA GLY A 62 -14.72 -3.74 1.95
C GLY A 62 -14.74 -4.97 1.03
N GLU A 63 -13.63 -5.25 0.36
CA GLU A 63 -13.48 -6.41 -0.52
C GLU A 63 -12.83 -7.55 0.26
N GLY A 64 -13.52 -8.68 0.41
CA GLY A 64 -13.03 -9.81 1.21
C GLY A 64 -13.05 -9.59 2.73
N THR A 65 -13.43 -8.40 3.17
CA THR A 65 -13.60 -7.99 4.57
C THR A 65 -14.66 -6.88 4.66
N SER A 66 -15.04 -6.47 5.87
CA SER A 66 -15.86 -5.27 6.07
C SER A 66 -15.05 -4.00 5.76
N GLN A 67 -15.71 -2.96 5.23
CA GLN A 67 -15.03 -1.69 4.97
C GLN A 67 -14.52 -1.07 6.28
N ASP A 68 -13.21 -0.82 6.34
CA ASP A 68 -12.54 -0.19 7.48
C ASP A 68 -11.44 0.76 7.01
N TYR A 69 -11.72 2.07 7.11
CA TYR A 69 -10.75 3.10 6.75
C TYR A 69 -9.60 3.22 7.75
N LYS A 70 -9.79 2.87 9.03
CA LYS A 70 -8.70 2.92 10.02
C LYS A 70 -7.68 1.82 9.75
N GLU A 71 -8.17 0.61 9.45
CA GLU A 71 -7.30 -0.50 9.09
C GLU A 71 -6.60 -0.23 7.75
N ALA A 72 -7.30 0.37 6.78
CA ALA A 72 -6.67 0.82 5.54
C ALA A 72 -5.54 1.84 5.77
N ILE A 73 -5.73 2.83 6.66
CA ILE A 73 -4.66 3.78 7.03
C ILE A 73 -3.46 3.04 7.61
N LYS A 74 -3.68 2.07 8.51
CA LYS A 74 -2.60 1.29 9.14
C LYS A 74 -1.77 0.55 8.09
N TRP A 75 -2.40 -0.15 7.17
CA TRP A 75 -1.69 -0.89 6.12
C TRP A 75 -1.02 0.01 5.09
N PHE A 76 -1.69 1.09 4.64
CA PHE A 76 -1.06 2.08 3.78
C PHE A 76 0.12 2.76 4.45
N THR A 77 0.07 3.04 5.76
CA THR A 77 1.19 3.62 6.51
C THR A 77 2.40 2.69 6.47
N LYS A 78 2.23 1.40 6.78
CA LYS A 78 3.34 0.43 6.71
C LYS A 78 3.96 0.38 5.30
N ALA A 79 3.14 0.29 4.25
CA ALA A 79 3.65 0.26 2.87
C ALA A 79 4.34 1.60 2.49
N ALA A 80 3.76 2.73 2.90
CA ALA A 80 4.25 4.06 2.60
C ALA A 80 5.59 4.37 3.28
N GLU A 81 5.78 3.87 4.50
CA GLU A 81 7.05 3.95 5.25
C GLU A 81 8.17 3.15 4.58
N GLN A 82 7.83 2.06 3.88
CA GLN A 82 8.75 1.32 3.02
C GLN A 82 9.03 1.97 1.66
N GLY A 83 8.46 3.15 1.40
CA GLY A 83 8.66 3.89 0.15
C GLY A 83 7.61 3.61 -0.93
N HIS A 84 6.60 2.78 -0.69
CA HIS A 84 5.60 2.46 -1.73
C HIS A 84 4.82 3.69 -2.18
N ALA A 85 5.11 4.19 -3.39
CA ALA A 85 4.63 5.49 -3.87
C ALA A 85 3.10 5.57 -3.96
N SER A 86 2.44 4.52 -4.43
CA SER A 86 0.97 4.46 -4.51
C SER A 86 0.32 4.43 -3.13
N ALA A 87 0.98 3.83 -2.12
CA ALA A 87 0.49 3.84 -0.74
C ALA A 87 0.63 5.23 -0.13
N GLN A 88 1.77 5.90 -0.32
CA GLN A 88 1.98 7.29 0.08
C GLN A 88 0.92 8.21 -0.55
N TYR A 89 0.63 8.05 -1.84
CA TYR A 89 -0.42 8.82 -2.51
C TYR A 89 -1.81 8.58 -1.89
N ASN A 90 -2.19 7.31 -1.68
CA ASN A 90 -3.49 6.95 -1.11
C ASN A 90 -3.63 7.40 0.35
N LEU A 91 -2.59 7.28 1.15
CA LEU A 91 -2.56 7.78 2.53
C LEU A 91 -2.78 9.29 2.56
N GLY A 92 -2.11 10.03 1.65
CA GLY A 92 -2.34 11.46 1.52
C GLY A 92 -3.77 11.82 1.09
N LEU A 93 -4.40 11.02 0.23
CA LEU A 93 -5.81 11.19 -0.11
C LEU A 93 -6.74 10.96 1.09
N MET A 94 -6.45 9.97 1.93
CA MET A 94 -7.27 9.67 3.12
C MET A 94 -7.21 10.82 4.12
N TYR A 95 -6.04 11.35 4.43
CA TYR A 95 -5.90 12.54 5.28
C TYR A 95 -6.56 13.78 4.68
N LYS A 96 -6.47 13.98 3.36
CA LYS A 96 -7.16 15.09 2.69
C LYS A 96 -8.68 15.00 2.85
N LYS A 97 -9.26 13.79 2.82
CA LYS A 97 -10.70 13.57 2.90
C LYS A 97 -11.22 13.45 4.33
N GLY A 98 -10.37 13.05 5.26
CA GLY A 98 -10.79 12.66 6.61
C GLY A 98 -11.34 11.22 6.66
N ASP A 99 -10.90 10.35 5.74
CA ASP A 99 -11.35 8.95 5.72
C ASP A 99 -10.58 8.16 6.78
N GLY A 100 -11.24 7.72 7.86
CA GLY A 100 -10.62 6.91 8.92
C GLY A 100 -9.74 7.67 9.92
N ALA A 101 -9.37 8.92 9.62
CA ALA A 101 -8.68 9.85 10.51
C ALA A 101 -9.26 11.27 10.31
N PRO A 102 -9.09 12.20 11.27
CA PRO A 102 -9.46 13.61 11.05
C PRO A 102 -8.80 14.18 9.79
N GLN A 103 -9.49 15.08 9.11
CA GLN A 103 -8.94 15.75 7.94
C GLN A 103 -7.67 16.52 8.32
N ASP A 104 -6.58 16.26 7.59
CA ASP A 104 -5.30 16.93 7.79
C ASP A 104 -4.59 17.16 6.45
N TYR A 105 -4.63 18.41 5.98
CA TYR A 105 -3.95 18.79 4.75
C TYR A 105 -2.42 18.77 4.88
N LYS A 106 -1.87 18.99 6.07
CA LYS A 106 -0.41 18.96 6.28
C LYS A 106 0.11 17.55 6.14
N GLU A 107 -0.55 16.56 6.74
CA GLU A 107 -0.21 15.15 6.53
C GLU A 107 -0.44 14.72 5.07
N ALA A 108 -1.53 15.17 4.43
CA ALA A 108 -1.76 14.91 3.01
C ALA A 108 -0.59 15.39 2.13
N ILE A 109 -0.15 16.64 2.31
CA ILE A 109 0.96 17.24 1.58
C ILE A 109 2.27 16.50 1.87
N LYS A 110 2.53 16.13 3.11
CA LYS A 110 3.72 15.36 3.50
C LYS A 110 3.82 14.04 2.75
N TRP A 111 2.73 13.27 2.70
CA TRP A 111 2.71 12.00 1.98
C TRP A 111 2.74 12.16 0.45
N TRP A 112 1.99 13.12 -0.10
CA TRP A 112 2.09 13.43 -1.53
C TRP A 112 3.48 13.90 -1.93
N THR A 113 4.18 14.67 -1.08
CA THR A 113 5.55 15.12 -1.35
C THR A 113 6.50 13.94 -1.47
N LYS A 114 6.38 12.93 -0.60
CA LYS A 114 7.16 11.69 -0.72
C LYS A 114 6.86 10.96 -2.03
N ALA A 115 5.59 10.77 -2.39
CA ALA A 115 5.20 10.09 -3.63
C ALA A 115 5.65 10.87 -4.88
N ALA A 116 5.53 12.21 -4.86
CA ALA A 116 5.89 13.10 -5.96
C ALA A 116 7.40 13.11 -6.24
N LYS A 117 8.23 13.03 -5.20
CA LYS A 117 9.70 12.88 -5.32
C LYS A 117 10.09 11.57 -6.02
N GLN A 118 9.22 10.57 -6.00
CA GLN A 118 9.38 9.30 -6.71
C GLN A 118 8.75 9.30 -8.11
N GLY A 119 8.28 10.45 -8.60
CA GLY A 119 7.67 10.56 -9.93
C GLY A 119 6.19 10.19 -9.99
N HIS A 120 5.50 10.00 -8.85
CA HIS A 120 4.07 9.65 -8.87
C HIS A 120 3.23 10.83 -9.41
N ALA A 121 2.78 10.72 -10.66
CA ALA A 121 2.15 11.81 -11.42
C ALA A 121 0.96 12.46 -10.69
N SER A 122 0.03 11.67 -10.15
CA SER A 122 -1.13 12.21 -9.44
C SER A 122 -0.76 12.95 -8.15
N ALA A 123 0.35 12.58 -7.51
CA ALA A 123 0.84 13.26 -6.32
C ALA A 123 1.47 14.60 -6.69
N GLN A 124 2.27 14.63 -7.77
CA GLN A 124 2.83 15.86 -8.34
C GLN A 124 1.73 16.85 -8.74
N TYR A 125 0.69 16.35 -9.43
CA TYR A 125 -0.47 17.14 -9.82
C TYR A 125 -1.19 17.75 -8.60
N ASN A 126 -1.50 16.93 -7.59
CA ASN A 126 -2.19 17.41 -6.39
C ASN A 126 -1.38 18.45 -5.61
N LEU A 127 -0.06 18.29 -5.52
CA LEU A 127 0.83 19.29 -4.90
C LEU A 127 0.87 20.58 -5.71
N GLY A 128 0.98 20.51 -7.04
CA GLY A 128 0.96 21.69 -7.90
C GLY A 128 -0.34 22.47 -7.77
N LEU A 129 -1.49 21.79 -7.72
CA LEU A 129 -2.77 22.42 -7.45
C LEU A 129 -2.83 23.09 -6.08
N TRP A 130 -2.29 22.44 -5.05
CA TRP A 130 -2.25 23.00 -3.70
C TRP A 130 -1.38 24.26 -3.66
N MET A 131 -0.16 24.21 -4.20
CA MET A 131 0.75 25.36 -4.25
C MET A 131 0.15 26.53 -5.02
N ARG A 132 -0.51 26.28 -6.16
CA ARG A 132 -1.17 27.33 -6.95
C ARG A 132 -2.28 28.05 -6.18
N LYS A 133 -2.99 27.36 -5.28
CA LYS A 133 -4.11 27.94 -4.52
C LYS A 133 -3.65 28.76 -3.31
N HIS A 134 -2.41 28.59 -2.87
CA HIS A 134 -1.88 29.19 -1.64
C HIS A 134 -0.64 30.06 -1.89
N ASN A 135 -0.38 30.43 -3.15
CA ASN A 135 0.49 31.54 -3.57
C ASN A 135 -0.39 32.73 -3.96
#